data_AF-A0A923CN91-F1
#
_entry.id   AF-A0A923CN91-F1
#
_cell.length_a   1.000
_cell.length_b   1.000
_cell.length_c   1.000
_cell.angle_alpha   90.00
_cell.angle_beta   90.00
_cell.angle_gamma   90.00
#
_symmetry.space_group_name_H-M   'P 1'
#
loop_
_entity.id
_entity.type
_entity.pdbx_description
1 polymer ?
#
loop_
_entity_poly.entity_id
_entity_poly.type
_entity_poly.pdbx_seq_one_letter_code
_entity_poly.pdbx_strand_id
1 'polypeptide(L)'
;MAAKKTASKKFKINPWMITSIVLVILLGGFIAYDKSTGFQNFVNDTFGIETGPGKIGLTIVTDPFVDNPPYDISKNMDDLQIEIGREFKIETIDINTDEGKQYLEKYKLKTIPVLFFDKKITETDFYKEASSFFLQQDDLYIVKLQPYKYLETPTVGDAQYKGAAPGKGQVTVIEYSSFTCGYCAKMSPIMDQLVEEYGDKITFAYKHFDRGGSDALIANAAECAGDQGKFWEMHDYIMNNQALMQTKEMLDFIAEAATTVGVDAQTFNTCVQENKYAEKIKAQSAEGYEFGINGTPGFFVNDKFIGGAVEYETFKQALDTFIQ
;
A
#
# COMPACT_ATOMS: atom_id res chain seq x y z
N MET A 1 -6.86 21.51 -25.33
CA MET A 1 -5.70 22.02 -24.57
C MET A 1 -6.16 22.32 -23.15
N ALA A 2 -6.00 21.39 -22.22
CA ALA A 2 -6.11 21.71 -20.79
C ALA A 2 -4.74 22.25 -20.36
N ALA A 3 -4.71 23.49 -19.88
CA ALA A 3 -3.49 24.23 -19.61
C ALA A 3 -2.78 23.70 -18.35
N LYS A 4 -1.45 23.57 -18.43
CA LYS A 4 -0.56 23.41 -17.27
C LYS A 4 -0.86 24.54 -16.27
N LYS A 5 -1.42 24.20 -15.10
CA LYS A 5 -1.75 25.18 -14.06
C LYS A 5 -0.63 25.16 -13.04
N THR A 6 0.30 26.10 -13.19
CA THR A 6 1.36 26.32 -12.20
C THR A 6 0.82 27.23 -11.11
N ALA A 7 0.82 26.76 -9.87
CA ALA A 7 0.54 27.58 -8.70
C ALA A 7 1.77 27.60 -7.79
N SER A 8 2.27 28.78 -7.47
CA SER A 8 3.27 28.96 -6.42
C SER A 8 2.55 29.35 -5.13
N LYS A 9 2.64 28.51 -4.09
CA LYS A 9 2.05 28.81 -2.79
C LYS A 9 3.11 28.67 -1.72
N LYS A 10 3.41 29.76 -1.02
CA LYS A 10 4.34 29.75 0.12
C LYS A 10 3.65 29.00 1.27
N PHE A 11 4.21 27.88 1.69
CA PHE A 11 3.73 27.13 2.85
C PHE A 11 4.80 27.12 3.93
N LYS A 12 4.37 27.39 5.17
CA LYS A 12 5.22 27.30 6.34
C LYS A 12 5.00 25.92 6.95
N ILE A 13 5.76 24.90 6.52
CA ILE A 13 5.65 23.56 7.12
C ILE A 13 6.02 23.69 8.61
N ASN A 14 5.03 23.66 9.48
CA ASN A 14 5.21 23.64 10.92
C ASN A 14 5.20 22.18 11.41
N PRO A 15 5.78 21.89 12.58
CA PRO A 15 5.82 20.53 13.12
C PRO A 15 4.45 19.86 13.14
N TRP A 16 3.39 20.59 13.48
CA TRP A 16 2.02 20.08 13.49
C TRP A 16 1.47 19.65 12.11
N MET A 17 1.83 20.35 11.03
CA MET A 17 1.50 19.92 9.67
C MET A 17 2.28 18.69 9.27
N ILE A 18 3.56 18.57 9.64
CA ILE A 18 4.33 17.34 9.41
C ILE A 18 3.66 16.18 10.14
N THR A 19 3.33 16.36 11.42
CA THR A 19 2.61 15.35 12.20
C THR A 19 1.27 15.02 11.54
N SER A 20 0.53 16.00 11.03
CA SER A 20 -0.75 15.77 10.36
C SER A 20 -0.60 15.04 9.02
N ILE A 21 0.40 15.38 8.19
CA ILE A 21 0.67 14.70 6.92
C ILE A 21 1.10 13.25 7.20
N VAL A 22 2.02 13.03 8.14
CA VAL A 22 2.48 11.70 8.55
C VAL A 22 1.32 10.90 9.14
N LEU A 23 0.53 11.49 10.02
CA LEU A 23 -0.66 10.87 10.61
C LEU A 23 -1.71 10.55 9.55
N VAL A 24 -1.85 11.35 8.51
CA VAL A 24 -2.78 11.10 7.41
C VAL A 24 -2.27 10.00 6.48
N ILE A 25 -0.97 9.97 6.16
CA ILE A 25 -0.32 8.87 5.43
C ILE A 25 -0.47 7.55 6.23
N LEU A 26 -0.34 7.61 7.56
CA LEU A 26 -0.47 6.47 8.47
C LEU A 26 -1.93 6.04 8.73
N LEU A 27 -2.85 6.97 8.98
CA LEU A 27 -4.25 6.71 9.34
C LEU A 27 -5.17 6.55 8.13
N GLY A 28 -4.75 6.96 6.94
CA GLY A 28 -5.46 6.68 5.69
C GLY A 28 -5.64 5.17 5.43
N GLY A 29 -4.85 4.32 6.09
CA GLY A 29 -5.04 2.86 6.10
C GLY A 29 -5.91 2.31 7.23
N PHE A 30 -6.38 3.13 8.19
CA PHE A 30 -6.99 2.64 9.44
C PHE A 30 -8.46 3.02 9.69
N ILE A 31 -9.04 3.94 8.93
CA ILE A 31 -10.43 4.38 9.16
C ILE A 31 -11.23 4.33 7.85
N ALA A 32 -11.88 3.19 7.61
CA ALA A 32 -12.99 3.08 6.69
C ALA A 32 -14.22 3.81 7.28
N TYR A 33 -14.28 5.13 7.11
CA TYR A 33 -15.49 5.91 7.39
C TYR A 33 -15.48 7.17 6.53
N ASP A 34 -16.29 7.17 5.45
CA ASP A 34 -16.75 8.34 4.66
C ASP A 34 -15.80 9.57 4.61
N LYS A 35 -14.55 9.36 4.16
CA LYS A 35 -13.48 10.39 4.23
C LYS A 35 -12.58 10.47 3.00
N SER A 36 -13.02 10.00 1.83
CA SER A 36 -12.33 10.35 0.58
C SER A 36 -12.25 11.88 0.44
N THR A 37 -13.31 12.60 0.82
CA THR A 37 -13.37 14.07 0.86
C THR A 37 -12.51 14.73 1.96
N GLY A 38 -12.38 14.13 3.14
CA GLY A 38 -11.61 14.72 4.25
C GLY A 38 -10.09 14.70 4.02
N PHE A 39 -9.58 13.60 3.51
CA PHE A 39 -8.18 13.49 3.10
C PHE A 39 -7.88 14.34 1.86
N GLN A 40 -8.80 14.37 0.90
CA GLN A 40 -8.71 15.26 -0.27
C GLN A 40 -8.67 16.72 0.15
N ASN A 41 -9.57 17.15 1.03
CA ASN A 41 -9.57 18.53 1.53
C ASN A 41 -8.25 18.82 2.25
N PHE A 42 -7.72 17.89 3.05
CA PHE A 42 -6.41 18.08 3.65
C PHE A 42 -5.29 18.23 2.60
N VAL A 43 -5.18 17.34 1.61
CA VAL A 43 -4.14 17.45 0.55
C VAL A 43 -4.34 18.70 -0.29
N ASN A 44 -5.58 19.03 -0.64
CA ASN A 44 -5.93 20.21 -1.42
C ASN A 44 -5.69 21.51 -0.61
N ASP A 45 -5.94 21.52 0.69
CA ASP A 45 -5.76 22.68 1.57
C ASP A 45 -4.27 22.88 1.93
N THR A 46 -3.60 21.79 2.31
CA THR A 46 -2.19 21.75 2.73
C THR A 46 -1.22 21.92 1.58
N PHE A 47 -1.53 21.37 0.39
CA PHE A 47 -0.64 21.46 -0.77
C PHE A 47 -1.25 22.23 -1.95
N GLY A 48 -2.50 22.72 -1.88
CA GLY A 48 -3.08 23.45 -3.03
C GLY A 48 -3.25 22.60 -4.28
N ILE A 49 -3.14 21.26 -4.17
CA ILE A 49 -3.23 20.33 -5.28
C ILE A 49 -4.71 20.17 -5.64
N GLU A 50 -5.11 20.32 -6.90
CA GLU A 50 -6.48 19.96 -7.31
C GLU A 50 -6.56 18.45 -7.54
N THR A 51 -6.81 17.66 -6.49
CA THR A 51 -7.09 16.23 -6.63
C THR A 51 -8.58 16.02 -6.95
N GLY A 52 -8.88 15.61 -8.19
CA GLY A 52 -10.25 15.31 -8.64
C GLY A 52 -10.24 14.29 -9.77
N PRO A 53 -11.42 13.76 -10.19
CA PRO A 53 -11.48 12.74 -11.24
C PRO A 53 -10.80 13.22 -12.53
N GLY A 54 -9.72 12.51 -12.92
CA GLY A 54 -8.93 12.78 -14.12
C GLY A 54 -7.73 13.73 -13.96
N LYS A 55 -7.36 14.14 -12.74
CA LYS A 55 -6.21 15.05 -12.52
C LYS A 55 -5.06 14.33 -11.79
N ILE A 56 -3.82 14.43 -12.30
CA ILE A 56 -2.62 14.07 -11.52
C ILE A 56 -2.32 15.26 -10.63
N GLY A 57 -2.48 15.06 -9.32
CA GLY A 57 -1.81 15.91 -8.36
C GLY A 57 -0.31 15.65 -8.39
N LEU A 58 0.37 16.07 -9.46
CA LEU A 58 1.81 16.12 -9.46
C LEU A 58 2.20 17.31 -8.55
N THR A 59 3.10 17.07 -7.62
CA THR A 59 3.93 18.13 -7.07
C THR A 59 5.29 17.91 -7.73
N ILE A 60 5.94 18.97 -8.22
CA ILE A 60 7.37 18.93 -8.49
C ILE A 60 7.93 20.03 -7.61
N VAL A 61 8.47 19.64 -6.46
CA VAL A 61 9.17 20.58 -5.60
C VAL A 61 10.43 21.00 -6.34
N THR A 62 10.59 22.29 -6.62
CA THR A 62 11.85 22.87 -7.09
C THR A 62 12.30 23.95 -6.10
N ASP A 63 13.30 23.58 -5.31
CA ASP A 63 14.22 24.39 -4.46
C ASP A 63 13.69 25.44 -3.46
N PRO A 64 14.03 25.33 -2.15
CA PRO A 64 13.85 26.39 -1.15
C PRO A 64 14.93 27.51 -1.13
N PHE A 65 16.00 27.44 -1.92
CA PHE A 65 17.07 28.45 -1.91
C PHE A 65 17.36 29.03 -3.31
N VAL A 66 16.70 30.14 -3.64
CA VAL A 66 17.21 31.05 -4.67
C VAL A 66 17.38 32.43 -4.03
N ASP A 67 18.65 32.81 -3.85
CA ASP A 67 19.18 34.15 -3.58
C ASP A 67 18.79 34.87 -2.28
N ASN A 68 19.37 34.48 -1.14
CA ASN A 68 19.57 35.45 -0.06
C ASN A 68 21.02 35.39 0.46
N PRO A 69 21.80 36.50 0.40
CA PRO A 69 23.18 36.51 0.90
C PRO A 69 23.21 36.25 2.42
N PRO A 70 24.37 35.82 2.98
CA PRO A 70 24.47 35.49 4.40
C PRO A 70 24.09 36.70 5.26
N TYR A 71 23.01 36.55 6.05
CA TYR A 71 22.51 37.58 6.95
C TYR A 71 23.45 37.70 8.16
N ASP A 72 23.88 38.93 8.47
CA ASP A 72 24.75 39.24 9.59
C ASP A 72 23.99 39.07 10.92
N ILE A 73 24.23 37.93 11.57
CA ILE A 73 23.68 37.48 12.85
C ILE A 73 24.03 38.39 14.05
N SER A 74 24.84 39.43 13.87
CA SER A 74 25.23 40.34 14.96
C SER A 74 24.24 41.48 15.26
N LYS A 75 23.20 41.69 14.43
CA LYS A 75 22.44 42.95 14.47
C LYS A 75 21.03 42.97 15.05
N ASN A 76 20.38 41.87 15.39
CA ASN A 76 19.12 41.91 16.14
C ASN A 76 18.80 40.54 16.75
N MET A 77 18.84 40.45 18.08
CA MET A 77 18.43 39.23 18.80
C MET A 77 16.91 39.10 19.00
N ASP A 78 16.16 40.20 18.82
CA ASP A 78 14.69 40.19 18.94
C ASP A 78 13.98 39.84 17.62
N ASP A 79 14.67 39.90 16.47
CA ASP A 79 14.16 39.50 15.14
C ASP A 79 14.44 38.01 14.82
N LEU A 80 14.90 37.22 15.79
CA LEU A 80 15.27 35.80 15.63
C LEU A 80 14.09 34.84 15.45
N GLN A 81 12.90 35.35 15.10
CA GLN A 81 11.90 34.53 14.39
C GLN A 81 12.34 34.39 12.93
N ILE A 82 13.45 33.70 12.69
CA ILE A 82 13.87 33.36 11.34
C ILE A 82 12.77 32.50 10.72
N GLU A 83 11.98 33.13 9.86
CA GLU A 83 11.05 32.50 8.93
C GLU A 83 11.83 31.69 7.90
N ILE A 84 12.23 30.47 8.27
CA ILE A 84 12.68 29.46 7.30
C ILE A 84 11.42 28.80 6.72
N GLY A 85 10.60 29.59 6.02
CA GLY A 85 9.52 29.05 5.19
C GLY A 85 10.14 28.44 3.93
N ARG A 86 10.16 27.11 3.81
CA ARG A 86 10.54 26.45 2.54
C ARG A 86 9.41 26.67 1.53
N GLU A 87 9.70 27.32 0.41
CA GLU A 87 8.72 27.47 -0.67
C GLU A 87 8.62 26.18 -1.48
N PHE A 88 7.39 25.74 -1.76
CA PHE A 88 7.10 24.58 -2.60
C PHE A 88 6.43 25.08 -3.88
N LYS A 89 7.03 24.79 -5.04
CA LYS A 89 6.36 24.94 -6.33
C LYS A 89 5.49 23.71 -6.55
N ILE A 90 4.24 23.92 -6.97
CA ILE A 90 3.27 22.83 -7.12
C ILE A 90 2.72 22.91 -8.55
N GLU A 91 2.92 21.82 -9.31
CA GLU A 91 2.57 21.73 -10.72
C GLU A 91 1.70 20.51 -10.97
N THR A 92 0.38 20.71 -11.13
CA THR A 92 -0.56 19.64 -11.45
C THR A 92 -0.50 19.31 -12.95
N ILE A 93 -0.41 18.02 -13.30
CA ILE A 93 -0.44 17.52 -14.68
C ILE A 93 -1.76 16.77 -14.93
N ASP A 94 -2.39 16.95 -16.08
CA ASP A 94 -3.57 16.18 -16.46
C ASP A 94 -3.13 14.86 -17.14
N ILE A 95 -3.59 13.70 -16.66
CA ILE A 95 -3.23 12.36 -17.19
C ILE A 95 -3.53 12.23 -18.69
N ASN A 96 -4.48 13.01 -19.21
CA ASN A 96 -4.93 12.90 -20.59
C ASN A 96 -4.04 13.69 -21.57
N THR A 97 -3.15 14.54 -21.05
CA THR A 97 -2.15 15.27 -21.85
C THR A 97 -1.00 14.36 -22.26
N ASP A 98 -0.25 14.73 -23.30
CA ASP A 98 0.93 13.96 -23.74
C ASP A 98 2.00 13.88 -22.63
N GLU A 99 2.19 14.97 -21.88
CA GLU A 99 3.07 15.02 -20.71
C GLU A 99 2.59 14.05 -19.61
N GLY A 100 1.29 14.05 -19.30
CA GLY A 100 0.69 13.12 -18.33
C GLY A 100 0.88 11.66 -18.73
N LYS A 101 0.62 11.30 -19.99
CA LYS A 101 0.81 9.94 -20.52
C LYS A 101 2.28 9.50 -20.46
N GLN A 102 3.22 10.39 -20.78
CA GLN A 102 4.65 10.12 -20.64
C GLN A 102 5.04 9.81 -19.18
N TYR A 103 4.46 10.52 -18.21
CA TYR A 103 4.69 10.24 -16.79
C TYR A 103 4.09 8.89 -16.38
N LEU A 104 2.88 8.57 -16.81
CA LEU A 104 2.24 7.28 -16.54
C LEU A 104 3.11 6.12 -17.03
N GLU A 105 3.61 6.22 -18.26
CA GLU A 105 4.45 5.20 -18.88
C GLU A 105 5.84 5.12 -18.24
N LYS A 106 6.53 6.26 -18.12
CA LYS A 106 7.91 6.32 -17.58
C LYS A 106 7.99 5.78 -16.17
N TYR A 107 7.05 6.16 -15.30
CA TYR A 107 7.04 5.76 -13.89
C TYR A 107 6.15 4.55 -13.60
N LYS A 108 5.58 3.92 -14.64
CA LYS A 108 4.70 2.74 -14.54
C LYS A 108 3.63 2.93 -13.47
N LEU A 109 2.97 4.09 -13.49
CA LEU A 109 2.00 4.46 -12.47
C LEU A 109 0.74 3.61 -12.62
N LYS A 110 0.39 2.86 -11.58
CA LYS A 110 -0.84 2.06 -11.51
C LYS A 110 -1.99 2.79 -10.82
N THR A 111 -1.67 3.86 -10.08
CA THR A 111 -2.61 4.58 -9.23
C THR A 111 -2.43 6.09 -9.38
N ILE A 112 -3.49 6.83 -9.10
CA ILE A 112 -3.47 8.30 -8.96
C ILE A 112 -4.32 8.71 -7.74
N PRO A 113 -3.99 9.82 -7.04
CA PRO A 113 -2.87 10.73 -7.30
C PRO A 113 -1.52 10.20 -6.79
N VAL A 114 -0.43 10.70 -7.37
CA VAL A 114 0.95 10.39 -6.97
C VAL A 114 1.72 11.70 -6.85
N LEU A 115 2.37 11.90 -5.70
CA LEU A 115 3.23 13.06 -5.47
C LEU A 115 4.65 12.73 -5.88
N PHE A 116 5.30 13.66 -6.57
CA PHE A 116 6.72 13.56 -6.88
C PHE A 116 7.46 14.67 -6.16
N PHE A 117 8.72 14.43 -5.88
CA PHE A 117 9.58 15.36 -5.17
C PHE A 117 10.96 15.28 -5.79
N ASP A 118 11.65 16.41 -5.93
CA ASP A 118 13.06 16.41 -6.29
C ASP A 118 13.93 15.88 -5.13
N LYS A 119 15.22 15.70 -5.38
CA LYS A 119 16.18 15.23 -4.38
C LYS A 119 16.26 16.10 -3.12
N LYS A 120 15.90 17.38 -3.17
CA LYS A 120 16.00 18.30 -2.04
C LYS A 120 14.97 18.00 -0.96
N ILE A 121 13.95 17.19 -1.25
CA ILE A 121 13.04 16.69 -0.21
C ILE A 121 13.79 15.97 0.89
N THR A 122 14.91 15.29 0.57
CA THR A 122 15.73 14.55 1.53
C THR A 122 16.38 15.44 2.60
N GLU A 123 16.48 16.74 2.34
CA GLU A 123 17.01 17.72 3.28
C GLU A 123 15.93 18.29 4.22
N THR A 124 14.67 17.90 4.05
CA THR A 124 13.54 18.36 4.87
C THR A 124 13.32 17.48 6.10
N ASP A 125 12.80 18.06 7.18
CA ASP A 125 12.38 17.28 8.36
C ASP A 125 11.19 16.38 8.02
N PHE A 126 10.34 16.79 7.06
CA PHE A 126 9.28 15.93 6.52
C PHE A 126 9.83 14.61 5.97
N TYR A 127 10.90 14.63 5.16
CA TYR A 127 11.50 13.40 4.67
C TYR A 127 12.14 12.58 5.80
N LYS A 128 12.79 13.20 6.78
CA LYS A 128 13.37 12.46 7.92
C LYS A 128 12.30 11.67 8.67
N GLU A 129 11.13 12.28 8.89
CA GLU A 129 10.00 11.64 9.58
C GLU A 129 9.22 10.66 8.70
N ALA A 130 9.17 10.88 7.39
CA ALA A 130 8.32 10.14 6.45
C ALA A 130 9.09 9.30 5.42
N SER A 131 10.41 9.11 5.59
CA SER A 131 11.30 8.50 4.58
C SER A 131 10.82 7.13 4.09
N SER A 132 10.17 6.34 4.94
CA SER A 132 9.60 5.03 4.60
C SER A 132 8.49 5.08 3.55
N PHE A 133 7.87 6.25 3.31
CA PHE A 133 6.80 6.42 2.33
C PHE A 133 7.28 6.89 0.97
N PHE A 134 8.57 7.20 0.84
CA PHE A 134 9.16 7.65 -0.41
C PHE A 134 9.74 6.46 -1.18
N LEU A 135 9.29 6.31 -2.41
CA LEU A 135 9.91 5.45 -3.41
C LEU A 135 10.87 6.29 -4.23
N GLN A 136 12.17 6.00 -4.17
CA GLN A 136 13.14 6.67 -5.02
C GLN A 136 13.17 6.01 -6.39
N GLN A 137 12.94 6.79 -7.45
CA GLN A 137 13.05 6.34 -8.83
C GLN A 137 13.65 7.47 -9.68
N ASP A 138 14.76 7.17 -10.34
CA ASP A 138 15.64 8.16 -10.97
C ASP A 138 16.06 9.25 -9.95
N ASP A 139 15.95 10.53 -10.31
CA ASP A 139 16.22 11.69 -9.46
C ASP A 139 14.98 12.17 -8.68
N LEU A 140 13.89 11.40 -8.70
CA LEU A 140 12.64 11.72 -8.04
C LEU A 140 12.36 10.83 -6.83
N TYR A 141 11.70 11.43 -5.86
CA TYR A 141 11.20 10.82 -4.64
C TYR A 141 9.67 10.82 -4.72
N ILE A 142 9.07 9.64 -4.76
CA ILE A 142 7.66 9.46 -5.11
C ILE A 142 6.89 9.04 -3.87
N VAL A 143 5.81 9.74 -3.54
CA VAL A 143 4.87 9.34 -2.49
C VAL A 143 3.55 8.92 -3.13
N LYS A 144 3.20 7.64 -2.96
CA LYS A 144 1.90 7.12 -3.38
C LYS A 144 0.88 7.36 -2.28
N LEU A 145 -0.18 8.09 -2.62
CA LEU A 145 -1.30 8.34 -1.71
C LEU A 145 -2.33 7.23 -1.85
N GLN A 146 -3.34 7.22 -0.96
CA GLN A 146 -4.51 6.37 -1.13
C GLN A 146 -5.12 6.63 -2.52
N PRO A 147 -5.21 5.60 -3.40
CA PRO A 147 -5.62 5.80 -4.77
C PRO A 147 -7.06 6.31 -4.89
N TYR A 148 -7.25 7.41 -5.61
CA TYR A 148 -8.56 7.85 -6.09
C TYR A 148 -9.02 7.00 -7.27
N LYS A 149 -8.09 6.64 -8.15
CA LYS A 149 -8.35 5.78 -9.31
C LYS A 149 -7.19 4.82 -9.51
N TYR A 150 -7.56 3.57 -9.72
CA TYR A 150 -6.70 2.53 -10.24
C TYR A 150 -6.70 2.62 -11.78
N LEU A 151 -5.54 2.77 -12.37
CA LEU A 151 -5.36 2.79 -13.83
C LEU A 151 -5.32 1.36 -14.38
N GLU A 152 -4.88 0.43 -13.55
CA GLU A 152 -4.89 -1.01 -13.75
C GLU A 152 -5.31 -1.67 -12.44
N THR A 153 -5.79 -2.90 -12.50
CA THR A 153 -6.08 -3.72 -11.32
C THR A 153 -5.07 -4.85 -11.21
N PRO A 154 -4.75 -5.32 -9.99
CA PRO A 154 -3.92 -6.50 -9.86
C PRO A 154 -4.58 -7.70 -10.55
N THR A 155 -3.74 -8.63 -10.99
CA THR A 155 -4.18 -9.91 -11.56
C THR A 155 -3.85 -11.04 -10.58
N VAL A 156 -4.54 -12.18 -10.69
CA VAL A 156 -4.27 -13.34 -9.82
C VAL A 156 -2.80 -13.77 -9.92
N GLY A 157 -2.26 -13.87 -11.15
CA GLY A 157 -0.86 -14.23 -11.37
C GLY A 157 -0.52 -15.60 -10.78
N ASP A 158 0.53 -15.64 -9.95
CA ASP A 158 1.02 -16.83 -9.24
C ASP A 158 0.43 -16.99 -7.83
N ALA A 159 -0.59 -16.21 -7.48
CA ALA A 159 -1.26 -16.28 -6.20
C ALA A 159 -1.95 -17.64 -6.00
N GLN A 160 -2.00 -18.06 -4.73
CA GLN A 160 -2.83 -19.18 -4.33
C GLN A 160 -4.29 -18.74 -4.35
N TYR A 161 -5.19 -19.59 -4.84
CA TYR A 161 -6.60 -19.22 -5.00
C TYR A 161 -7.57 -20.32 -4.54
N LYS A 162 -8.81 -19.94 -4.25
CA LYS A 162 -9.97 -20.80 -4.01
C LYS A 162 -11.23 -20.22 -4.67
N GLY A 163 -12.28 -21.04 -4.79
CA GLY A 163 -13.45 -20.74 -5.60
C GLY A 163 -13.21 -21.08 -7.07
N ALA A 164 -13.73 -20.25 -7.98
CA ALA A 164 -13.53 -20.42 -9.41
C ALA A 164 -12.06 -20.30 -9.80
N ALA A 165 -11.64 -21.08 -10.80
CA ALA A 165 -10.32 -20.93 -11.40
C ALA A 165 -10.11 -19.49 -11.95
N PRO A 166 -8.87 -18.96 -11.96
CA PRO A 166 -8.59 -17.62 -12.44
C PRO A 166 -9.15 -17.36 -13.84
N GLY A 167 -9.92 -16.28 -13.99
CA GLY A 167 -10.61 -15.92 -15.23
C GLY A 167 -11.89 -16.73 -15.52
N LYS A 168 -12.36 -17.56 -14.58
CA LYS A 168 -13.64 -18.27 -14.68
C LYS A 168 -14.74 -17.68 -13.80
N GLY A 169 -14.39 -17.07 -12.67
CA GLY A 169 -15.33 -16.32 -11.84
C GLY A 169 -15.81 -15.04 -12.55
N GLN A 170 -17.02 -14.59 -12.20
CA GLN A 170 -17.53 -13.26 -12.58
C GLN A 170 -16.80 -12.14 -11.84
N VAL A 171 -16.31 -12.43 -10.62
CA VAL A 171 -15.55 -11.49 -9.79
C VAL A 171 -14.26 -12.11 -9.33
N THR A 172 -13.18 -11.32 -9.35
CA THR A 172 -11.92 -11.67 -8.70
C THR A 172 -11.74 -10.83 -7.45
N VAL A 173 -11.53 -11.49 -6.31
CA VAL A 173 -11.12 -10.88 -5.05
C VAL A 173 -9.64 -11.18 -4.83
N ILE A 174 -8.78 -10.17 -4.87
CA ILE A 174 -7.35 -10.31 -4.56
C ILE A 174 -7.09 -9.69 -3.20
N GLU A 175 -6.62 -10.49 -2.26
CA GLU A 175 -6.18 -10.03 -0.94
C GLU A 175 -4.65 -9.95 -0.90
N TYR A 176 -4.12 -8.80 -0.48
CA TYR A 176 -2.74 -8.64 -0.02
C TYR A 176 -2.71 -8.70 1.50
N SER A 177 -2.03 -9.71 2.04
CA SER A 177 -2.18 -10.10 3.44
C SER A 177 -0.90 -10.61 4.06
N SER A 178 -0.89 -10.65 5.38
CA SER A 178 0.26 -11.04 6.20
C SER A 178 -0.18 -12.02 7.26
N PHE A 179 0.55 -13.12 7.37
CA PHE A 179 0.29 -14.18 8.35
C PHE A 179 0.52 -13.77 9.80
N THR A 180 1.19 -12.66 10.07
CA THR A 180 1.34 -12.13 11.44
C THR A 180 0.37 -10.97 11.73
N CYS A 181 -0.54 -10.65 10.81
CA CYS A 181 -1.47 -9.55 10.98
C CYS A 181 -2.78 -10.00 11.63
N GLY A 182 -3.07 -9.50 12.83
CA GLY A 182 -4.32 -9.78 13.53
C GLY A 182 -5.58 -9.32 12.77
N TYR A 183 -5.48 -8.26 11.97
CA TYR A 183 -6.59 -7.84 11.10
C TYR A 183 -6.80 -8.79 9.92
N CYS A 184 -5.72 -9.35 9.37
CA CYS A 184 -5.81 -10.37 8.31
C CYS A 184 -6.45 -11.66 8.84
N ALA A 185 -6.04 -12.10 10.04
CA ALA A 185 -6.66 -13.26 10.69
C ALA A 185 -8.17 -13.07 10.92
N LYS A 186 -8.62 -11.86 11.28
CA LYS A 186 -10.06 -11.55 11.39
C LYS A 186 -10.81 -11.63 10.06
N MET A 187 -10.14 -11.34 8.95
CA MET A 187 -10.74 -11.37 7.62
C MET A 187 -10.78 -12.76 6.99
N SER A 188 -9.86 -13.65 7.36
CA SER A 188 -9.82 -15.04 6.85
C SER A 188 -11.19 -15.74 6.86
N PRO A 189 -11.92 -15.83 8.00
CA PRO A 189 -13.22 -16.51 8.03
C PRO A 189 -14.30 -15.80 7.20
N ILE A 190 -14.21 -14.48 7.04
CA ILE A 190 -15.12 -13.73 6.16
C ILE A 190 -14.85 -14.11 4.70
N MET A 191 -13.58 -14.23 4.29
CA MET A 191 -13.22 -14.68 2.95
C MET A 191 -13.62 -16.14 2.69
N ASP A 192 -13.51 -17.02 3.70
CA ASP A 192 -14.06 -18.38 3.63
C ASP A 192 -15.56 -18.38 3.37
N GLN A 193 -16.32 -17.60 4.16
CA GLN A 193 -17.77 -17.48 4.02
C GLN A 193 -18.16 -16.96 2.63
N LEU A 194 -17.45 -15.97 2.09
CA LEU A 194 -17.72 -15.46 0.74
C LEU A 194 -17.44 -16.50 -0.34
N VAL A 195 -16.36 -17.27 -0.23
CA VAL A 195 -16.07 -18.34 -1.20
C VAL A 195 -17.11 -19.45 -1.12
N GLU A 196 -17.59 -19.80 0.08
CA GLU A 196 -18.67 -20.76 0.26
C GLU A 196 -19.99 -20.28 -0.34
N GLU A 197 -20.38 -19.02 -0.09
CA GLU A 197 -21.66 -18.48 -0.53
C GLU A 197 -21.73 -18.24 -2.05
N TYR A 198 -20.67 -17.69 -2.64
CA TYR A 198 -20.66 -17.33 -4.06
C TYR A 198 -20.11 -18.43 -4.96
N GLY A 199 -19.36 -19.39 -4.42
CA GLY A 199 -18.83 -20.55 -5.12
C GLY A 199 -18.11 -20.18 -6.43
N ASP A 200 -18.52 -20.81 -7.53
CA ASP A 200 -17.92 -20.62 -8.86
C ASP A 200 -18.13 -19.23 -9.46
N LYS A 201 -18.85 -18.33 -8.79
CA LYS A 201 -18.99 -16.94 -9.23
C LYS A 201 -17.78 -16.10 -8.88
N ILE A 202 -16.97 -16.50 -7.90
CA ILE A 202 -15.83 -15.70 -7.43
C ILE A 202 -14.53 -16.49 -7.49
N THR A 203 -13.45 -15.81 -7.83
CA THR A 203 -12.08 -16.28 -7.60
C THR A 203 -11.51 -15.47 -6.44
N PHE A 204 -11.20 -16.10 -5.31
CA PHE A 204 -10.45 -15.47 -4.24
C PHE A 204 -8.98 -15.85 -4.35
N ALA A 205 -8.10 -14.85 -4.40
CA ALA A 205 -6.66 -15.03 -4.54
C ALA A 205 -5.92 -14.34 -3.38
N TYR A 206 -4.99 -15.07 -2.76
CA TYR A 206 -4.16 -14.59 -1.67
C TYR A 206 -2.76 -14.24 -2.18
N LYS A 207 -2.33 -13.01 -1.91
CA LYS A 207 -0.99 -12.50 -2.18
C LYS A 207 -0.30 -12.09 -0.88
N HIS A 208 0.97 -12.46 -0.76
CA HIS A 208 1.79 -12.12 0.40
C HIS A 208 2.13 -10.64 0.41
N PHE A 209 2.10 -10.05 1.60
CA PHE A 209 2.56 -8.70 1.87
C PHE A 209 3.46 -8.71 3.10
N ASP A 210 4.77 -8.68 2.87
CA ASP A 210 5.79 -8.71 3.91
C ASP A 210 5.88 -7.35 4.62
N ARG A 211 5.50 -7.34 5.90
CA ARG A 211 5.60 -6.16 6.78
C ARG A 211 6.88 -6.16 7.61
N GLY A 212 7.79 -7.09 7.33
CA GLY A 212 9.03 -7.32 8.07
C GLY A 212 8.89 -8.34 9.19
N GLY A 213 10.00 -8.55 9.91
CA GLY A 213 10.07 -9.54 10.99
C GLY A 213 9.97 -10.97 10.45
N SER A 214 9.01 -11.75 10.96
CA SER A 214 8.80 -13.15 10.60
C SER A 214 7.83 -13.38 9.44
N ASP A 215 7.30 -12.31 8.81
CA ASP A 215 6.29 -12.42 7.75
C ASP A 215 6.78 -13.26 6.57
N ALA A 216 7.94 -12.95 6.01
CA ALA A 216 8.51 -13.71 4.90
C ALA A 216 8.76 -15.18 5.25
N LEU A 217 9.19 -15.49 6.48
CA LEU A 217 9.44 -16.86 6.92
C LEU A 217 8.14 -17.68 6.97
N ILE A 218 7.08 -17.11 7.56
CA ILE A 218 5.78 -17.80 7.66
C ILE A 218 5.10 -17.92 6.30
N ALA A 219 5.20 -16.87 5.47
CA ALA A 219 4.72 -16.91 4.08
C ALA A 219 5.42 -18.00 3.27
N ASN A 220 6.75 -18.14 3.43
CA ASN A 220 7.52 -19.20 2.79
C ASN A 220 7.08 -20.59 3.28
N ALA A 221 6.82 -20.75 4.58
CA ALA A 221 6.26 -21.98 5.12
C ALA A 221 4.89 -22.33 4.51
N ALA A 222 3.99 -21.36 4.35
CA ALA A 222 2.70 -21.57 3.69
C ALA A 222 2.86 -22.05 2.25
N GLU A 223 3.73 -21.42 1.46
CA GLU A 223 4.00 -21.83 0.08
C GLU A 223 4.70 -23.21 0.00
N CYS A 224 5.58 -23.54 0.94
CA CYS A 224 6.18 -24.88 1.05
C CYS A 224 5.15 -25.96 1.39
N ALA A 225 4.09 -25.64 2.14
CA ALA A 225 2.93 -26.53 2.27
C ALA A 225 2.13 -26.58 0.96
N GLY A 226 2.05 -25.47 0.23
CA GLY A 226 1.46 -25.36 -1.10
C GLY A 226 2.08 -26.29 -2.15
N ASP A 227 3.40 -26.50 -2.12
CA ASP A 227 4.08 -27.53 -2.95
C ASP A 227 3.49 -28.93 -2.77
N GLN A 228 2.86 -29.19 -1.62
CA GLN A 228 2.25 -30.46 -1.25
C GLN A 228 0.72 -30.41 -1.30
N GLY A 229 0.15 -29.37 -1.90
CA GLY A 229 -1.30 -29.18 -2.01
C GLY A 229 -1.97 -28.78 -0.68
N LYS A 230 -1.20 -28.29 0.30
CA LYS A 230 -1.65 -27.96 1.66
C LYS A 230 -1.56 -26.48 2.00
N PHE A 231 -1.58 -25.60 0.99
CA PHE A 231 -1.49 -24.16 1.21
C PHE A 231 -2.63 -23.66 2.09
N TRP A 232 -3.88 -24.00 1.77
CA TRP A 232 -5.05 -23.48 2.48
C TRP A 232 -5.16 -24.04 3.90
N GLU A 233 -4.87 -25.33 4.11
CA GLU A 233 -4.83 -25.90 5.46
C GLU A 233 -3.75 -25.24 6.33
N MET A 234 -2.58 -24.95 5.74
CA MET A 234 -1.51 -24.22 6.41
C MET A 234 -1.90 -22.76 6.68
N HIS A 235 -2.49 -22.08 5.69
CA HIS A 235 -3.00 -20.72 5.81
C HIS A 235 -4.01 -20.62 6.97
N ASP A 236 -5.00 -21.50 7.00
CA ASP A 236 -6.07 -21.49 7.99
C ASP A 236 -5.55 -21.83 9.38
N TYR A 237 -4.64 -22.80 9.50
CA TYR A 237 -3.98 -23.08 10.77
C TYR A 237 -3.24 -21.83 11.28
N ILE A 238 -2.44 -21.19 10.43
CA ILE A 238 -1.64 -20.02 10.81
C ILE A 238 -2.53 -18.86 11.24
N MET A 239 -3.54 -18.51 10.43
CA MET A 239 -4.45 -17.39 10.71
C MET A 239 -5.27 -17.62 11.99
N ASN A 240 -5.73 -18.85 12.24
CA ASN A 240 -6.50 -19.18 13.44
C ASN A 240 -5.65 -19.28 14.72
N ASN A 241 -4.32 -19.43 14.60
CA ASN A 241 -3.44 -19.69 15.74
C ASN A 241 -2.35 -18.62 15.93
N GLN A 242 -2.52 -17.40 15.42
CA GLN A 242 -1.55 -16.30 15.59
C GLN A 242 -1.17 -16.01 17.06
N ALA A 243 -2.07 -16.25 18.02
CA ALA A 243 -1.77 -16.09 19.44
C ALA A 243 -0.60 -17.00 19.90
N LEU A 244 -0.43 -18.17 19.27
CA LEU A 244 0.67 -19.08 19.58
C LEU A 244 2.03 -18.48 19.18
N MET A 245 2.10 -17.67 18.14
CA MET A 245 3.33 -16.98 17.71
C MET A 245 3.87 -15.98 18.76
N GLN A 246 3.04 -15.56 19.72
CA GLN A 246 3.47 -14.69 20.83
C GLN A 246 4.07 -15.48 22.00
N THR A 247 3.90 -16.80 22.02
CA THR A 247 4.26 -17.67 23.15
C THR A 247 5.24 -18.78 22.76
N LYS A 248 5.48 -18.96 21.46
CA LYS A 248 6.39 -19.96 20.90
C LYS A 248 7.42 -19.26 20.03
N GLU A 249 8.60 -19.88 19.94
CA GLU A 249 9.55 -19.55 18.90
C GLU A 249 8.95 -19.84 17.52
N MET A 250 9.28 -19.00 16.55
CA MET A 250 8.62 -19.04 15.24
C MET A 250 8.82 -20.38 14.51
N LEU A 251 10.02 -20.97 14.62
CA LEU A 251 10.31 -22.26 14.00
C LEU A 251 9.54 -23.41 14.66
N ASP A 252 9.31 -23.35 15.96
CA ASP A 252 8.51 -24.35 16.68
C ASP A 252 7.03 -24.26 16.27
N PHE A 253 6.52 -23.04 16.12
CA PHE A 253 5.17 -22.80 15.60
C PHE A 253 5.02 -23.36 14.17
N ILE A 254 5.99 -23.11 13.29
CA ILE A 254 5.98 -23.64 11.91
C ILE A 254 6.03 -25.17 11.90
N ALA A 255 6.84 -25.79 12.76
CA ALA A 255 6.93 -27.25 12.87
C ALA A 255 5.61 -27.88 13.38
N GLU A 256 4.95 -27.23 14.34
CA GLU A 256 3.63 -27.66 14.83
C GLU A 256 2.56 -27.54 13.75
N ALA A 257 2.54 -26.40 13.03
CA ALA A 257 1.65 -26.18 11.89
C ALA A 257 1.85 -27.28 10.84
N ALA A 258 3.09 -27.55 10.43
CA ALA A 258 3.44 -28.57 9.45
C ALA A 258 2.96 -29.97 9.88
N THR A 259 3.15 -30.31 11.15
CA THR A 259 2.67 -31.57 11.73
C THR A 259 1.14 -31.66 11.67
N THR A 260 0.45 -30.55 11.99
CA THR A 260 -1.02 -30.50 12.06
C THR A 260 -1.67 -30.63 10.70
N VAL A 261 -1.11 -29.98 9.68
CA VAL A 261 -1.66 -30.02 8.31
C VAL A 261 -1.25 -31.27 7.54
N GLY A 262 -0.31 -32.06 8.09
CA GLY A 262 0.09 -33.35 7.53
C GLY A 262 0.95 -33.27 6.28
N VAL A 263 1.86 -32.29 6.20
CA VAL A 263 2.89 -32.26 5.14
C VAL A 263 4.01 -33.27 5.42
N ASP A 264 4.70 -33.73 4.37
CA ASP A 264 5.95 -34.46 4.51
C ASP A 264 7.02 -33.56 5.13
N ALA A 265 7.46 -33.93 6.33
CA ALA A 265 8.34 -33.10 7.14
C ALA A 265 9.71 -32.86 6.49
N GLN A 266 10.26 -33.87 5.80
CA GLN A 266 11.57 -33.73 5.17
C GLN A 266 11.52 -32.74 4.01
N THR A 267 10.58 -32.94 3.08
CA THR A 267 10.36 -32.06 1.92
C THR A 267 10.04 -30.63 2.35
N PHE A 268 9.16 -30.50 3.36
CA PHE A 268 8.77 -29.22 3.91
C PHE A 268 9.96 -28.48 4.54
N ASN A 269 10.72 -29.14 5.41
CA ASN A 269 11.84 -28.53 6.11
C ASN A 269 12.94 -28.09 5.14
N THR A 270 13.24 -28.88 4.11
CA THR A 270 14.18 -28.49 3.06
C THR A 270 13.70 -27.23 2.34
N CYS A 271 12.43 -27.20 1.90
CA CYS A 271 11.86 -26.01 1.24
C CYS A 271 11.91 -24.76 2.12
N VAL A 272 11.60 -24.90 3.42
CA VAL A 272 11.63 -23.79 4.37
C VAL A 272 13.05 -23.28 4.58
N GLN A 273 14.01 -24.17 4.79
CA GLN A 273 15.43 -23.83 5.00
C GLN A 273 16.07 -23.17 3.77
N GLU A 274 15.69 -23.61 2.57
CA GLU A 274 16.14 -23.01 1.31
C GLU A 274 15.50 -21.65 1.03
N ASN A 275 14.50 -21.25 1.82
CA ASN A 275 13.73 -20.03 1.61
C ASN A 275 13.20 -19.92 0.16
N LYS A 276 12.71 -21.05 -0.36
CA LYS A 276 12.39 -21.27 -1.79
C LYS A 276 11.49 -20.19 -2.40
N TYR A 277 10.59 -19.61 -1.62
CA TYR A 277 9.58 -18.65 -2.07
C TYR A 277 9.90 -17.18 -1.75
N ALA A 278 11.11 -16.87 -1.31
CA ALA A 278 11.53 -15.51 -0.97
C ALA A 278 11.23 -14.50 -2.09
N GLU A 279 11.60 -14.82 -3.34
CA GLU A 279 11.41 -13.93 -4.48
C GLU A 279 9.92 -13.75 -4.84
N LYS A 280 9.09 -14.80 -4.69
CA LYS A 280 7.64 -14.71 -4.87
C LYS A 280 7.02 -13.73 -3.86
N ILE A 281 7.36 -13.91 -2.57
CA ILE A 281 6.84 -13.08 -1.48
C ILE A 281 7.25 -11.62 -1.68
N LYS A 282 8.52 -11.38 -2.02
CA LYS A 282 9.05 -10.05 -2.33
C LYS A 282 8.35 -9.41 -3.52
N ALA A 283 8.13 -10.16 -4.60
CA ALA A 283 7.45 -9.66 -5.80
C ALA A 283 5.98 -9.30 -5.53
N GLN A 284 5.24 -10.14 -4.81
CA GLN A 284 3.86 -9.86 -4.43
C GLN A 284 3.75 -8.66 -3.48
N SER A 285 4.68 -8.53 -2.53
CA SER A 285 4.74 -7.38 -1.63
C SER A 285 5.03 -6.09 -2.39
N ALA A 286 6.02 -6.12 -3.30
CA ALA A 286 6.36 -5.00 -4.17
C ALA A 286 5.17 -4.56 -5.04
N GLU A 287 4.44 -5.52 -5.61
CA GLU A 287 3.21 -5.25 -6.37
C GLU A 287 2.13 -4.57 -5.49
N GLY A 288 1.94 -5.02 -4.25
CA GLY A 288 1.03 -4.38 -3.30
C GLY A 288 1.39 -2.90 -3.05
N TYR A 289 2.68 -2.61 -2.78
CA TYR A 289 3.18 -1.24 -2.68
C TYR A 289 2.97 -0.46 -3.98
N GLU A 290 3.09 -1.11 -5.14
CA GLU A 290 2.85 -0.46 -6.43
C GLU A 290 1.42 0.03 -6.59
N PHE A 291 0.45 -0.74 -6.07
CA PHE A 291 -0.97 -0.41 -5.99
C PHE A 291 -1.32 0.52 -4.81
N GLY A 292 -0.33 1.05 -4.07
CA GLY A 292 -0.58 2.00 -2.98
C GLY A 292 -1.09 1.36 -1.69
N ILE A 293 -0.92 0.04 -1.54
CA ILE A 293 -1.22 -0.66 -0.29
C ILE A 293 -0.10 -0.34 0.71
N ASN A 294 -0.49 0.33 1.80
CA ASN A 294 0.43 0.74 2.87
C ASN A 294 0.14 0.02 4.20
N GLY A 295 -0.70 -1.00 4.19
CA GLY A 295 -1.10 -1.79 5.35
C GLY A 295 -1.94 -2.99 4.95
N THR A 296 -2.01 -4.00 5.83
CA THR A 296 -2.77 -5.24 5.57
C THR A 296 -3.96 -5.39 6.54
N PRO A 297 -5.06 -6.02 6.10
CA PRO A 297 -5.28 -6.54 4.74
C PRO A 297 -5.65 -5.43 3.75
N GLY A 298 -5.33 -5.64 2.46
CA GLY A 298 -5.78 -4.79 1.36
C GLY A 298 -6.43 -5.65 0.28
N PHE A 299 -7.64 -5.30 -0.16
CA PHE A 299 -8.42 -6.11 -1.08
C PHE A 299 -8.75 -5.36 -2.36
N PHE A 300 -8.74 -6.09 -3.48
CA PHE A 300 -9.33 -5.68 -4.75
C PHE A 300 -10.48 -6.60 -5.10
N VAL A 301 -11.70 -6.06 -5.16
CA VAL A 301 -12.87 -6.73 -5.72
C VAL A 301 -13.06 -6.18 -7.13
N ASN A 302 -12.51 -6.87 -8.12
CA ASN A 302 -12.26 -6.33 -9.46
C ASN A 302 -11.52 -4.97 -9.38
N ASP A 303 -12.19 -3.87 -9.69
CA ASP A 303 -11.65 -2.51 -9.67
C ASP A 303 -11.94 -1.73 -8.37
N LYS A 304 -12.69 -2.33 -7.43
CA LYS A 304 -13.01 -1.72 -6.14
C LYS A 304 -11.99 -2.13 -5.07
N PHE A 305 -11.25 -1.15 -4.55
CA PHE A 305 -10.36 -1.35 -3.41
C PHE A 305 -11.12 -1.28 -2.08
N ILE A 306 -10.78 -2.18 -1.16
CA ILE A 306 -11.27 -2.21 0.22
C ILE A 306 -10.03 -2.40 1.12
N GLY A 307 -9.75 -1.43 1.99
CA GLY A 307 -8.60 -1.47 2.90
C GLY A 307 -9.00 -1.79 4.33
N GLY A 308 -8.19 -2.61 5.00
CA GLY A 308 -8.36 -2.97 6.40
C GLY A 308 -9.40 -4.07 6.66
N ALA A 309 -9.60 -4.38 7.93
CA ALA A 309 -10.65 -5.30 8.35
C ALA A 309 -12.00 -4.59 8.32
N VAL A 310 -12.95 -5.13 7.55
CA VAL A 310 -14.31 -4.59 7.41
C VAL A 310 -15.34 -5.71 7.54
N GLU A 311 -16.58 -5.33 7.82
CA GLU A 311 -17.68 -6.29 7.96
C GLU A 311 -18.02 -6.99 6.65
N TYR A 312 -18.51 -8.23 6.77
CA TYR A 312 -18.97 -9.09 5.67
C TYR A 312 -19.84 -8.35 4.63
N GLU A 313 -20.79 -7.53 5.10
CA GLU A 313 -21.71 -6.77 4.25
C GLU A 313 -21.00 -5.83 3.26
N THR A 314 -19.81 -5.32 3.62
CA THR A 314 -19.02 -4.45 2.73
C THR A 314 -18.57 -5.21 1.49
N PHE A 315 -18.13 -6.46 1.65
CA PHE A 315 -17.76 -7.34 0.56
C PHE A 315 -18.98 -7.82 -0.21
N LYS A 316 -20.05 -8.19 0.51
CA LYS A 316 -21.30 -8.61 -0.10
C LYS A 316 -21.80 -7.58 -1.11
N GLN A 317 -21.92 -6.32 -0.68
CA GLN A 317 -22.34 -5.20 -1.54
C GLN A 317 -21.40 -4.99 -2.73
N ALA A 318 -20.09 -5.16 -2.53
CA ALA A 318 -19.11 -5.06 -3.62
C ALA A 318 -19.30 -6.18 -4.65
N LEU A 319 -19.45 -7.43 -4.21
CA LEU A 319 -19.62 -8.59 -5.07
C LEU A 319 -20.94 -8.54 -5.85
N ASP A 320 -22.05 -8.21 -5.17
CA ASP A 320 -23.38 -8.09 -5.77
C ASP A 320 -23.44 -7.02 -6.87
N THR A 321 -22.53 -6.05 -6.88
CA THR A 321 -22.45 -5.04 -7.96
C THR A 321 -21.98 -5.66 -9.28
N PHE A 322 -21.19 -6.73 -9.23
CA PHE A 322 -20.62 -7.40 -10.39
C PHE A 322 -21.30 -8.72 -10.74
N ILE A 323 -21.98 -9.33 -9.77
CA ILE A 323 -22.68 -10.60 -9.94
C ILE A 323 -24.14 -10.29 -10.25
N GLN A 324 -24.51 -10.49 -11.51
CA GLN A 324 -25.91 -10.41 -11.98
C GLN A 324 -26.64 -11.74 -11.76
#